data_AF-A0A399XNH3-F1
#
_entry.id   AF-A0A399XNH3-F1
#
_cell.length_a   1.000
_cell.length_b   1.000
_cell.length_c   1.000
_cell.angle_alpha   90.00
_cell.angle_beta   90.00
_cell.angle_gamma   90.00
#
_symmetry.space_group_name_H-M   'P 1'
#
loop_
_entity.id
_entity.type
_entity.pdbx_description
1 polymer ?
#
loop_
_entity_poly.entity_id
_entity_poly.type
_entity_poly.pdbx_seq_one_letter_code
_entity_poly.pdbx_strand_id
1 'polypeptide(L)'
;MIGAPAEHMVGLAQVAEEAGFDGVALSDHLFLPERIDSQYPYTPDGRPQFESDTPWPDVWVMMGAMAQATEHLRFLTNVFVLPVRNPIAVAKAVGTVATLSDNRVVLGAGAGWMREEFDYLGERFERRGRRMEEMIEVMRALWSGEMVEHHGEFYDFDRIQMLPAPQEAIPVVIGGHSDTALRRAAQVGDGWLGVQYTLDELEEVLRPPAPA
;
A
#
# COMPACT_ATOMS: atom_id res chain seq x y z
N MET A 1 10.30 -6.92 -3.93
CA MET A 1 11.37 -6.45 -4.82
C MET A 1 11.77 -5.06 -4.38
N ILE A 2 12.76 -4.98 -3.50
CA ILE A 2 13.37 -3.71 -3.08
C ILE A 2 14.69 -3.59 -3.85
N GLY A 3 14.94 -2.42 -4.43
CA GLY A 3 16.23 -2.09 -5.04
C GLY A 3 16.56 -2.76 -6.38
N ALA A 4 15.63 -3.51 -6.97
CA ALA A 4 15.81 -3.99 -8.35
C ALA A 4 15.70 -2.80 -9.33
N PRO A 5 16.59 -2.68 -10.34
CA PRO A 5 16.44 -1.69 -11.39
C PRO A 5 15.09 -1.85 -12.11
N ALA A 6 14.44 -0.74 -12.44
CA ALA A 6 13.09 -0.73 -12.99
C ALA A 6 13.00 -1.53 -14.31
N GLU A 7 14.03 -1.43 -15.14
CA GLU A 7 14.16 -2.15 -16.42
C GLU A 7 14.19 -3.68 -16.27
N HIS A 8 14.51 -4.21 -15.08
CA HIS A 8 14.55 -5.64 -14.82
C HIS A 8 13.26 -6.18 -14.20
N MET A 9 12.38 -5.33 -13.68
CA MET A 9 11.21 -5.78 -12.91
C MET A 9 10.23 -6.62 -13.71
N VAL A 10 10.02 -6.31 -15.00
CA VAL A 10 9.14 -7.08 -15.87
C VAL A 10 9.69 -8.50 -16.09
N GLY A 11 10.98 -8.63 -16.41
CA GLY A 11 11.61 -9.94 -16.57
C GLY A 11 11.63 -10.74 -15.27
N LEU A 12 11.85 -10.09 -14.13
CA LEU A 12 11.77 -10.73 -12.81
C LEU A 12 10.37 -11.25 -12.51
N ALA A 13 9.31 -10.52 -12.88
CA ALA A 13 7.94 -10.98 -12.70
C ALA A 13 7.65 -12.23 -13.53
N GLN A 14 8.09 -12.27 -14.79
CA GLN A 14 7.93 -13.45 -15.65
C GLN A 14 8.67 -14.66 -15.07
N VAL A 15 9.93 -14.48 -14.66
CA VAL A 15 10.71 -15.56 -14.03
C VAL A 15 10.08 -16.02 -12.72
N ALA A 16 9.53 -15.11 -11.90
CA ALA A 16 8.84 -15.47 -10.67
C ALA A 16 7.59 -16.33 -10.97
N GLU A 17 6.79 -15.96 -11.97
CA GLU A 17 5.63 -16.73 -12.39
C GLU A 17 6.04 -18.12 -12.93
N GLU A 18 7.02 -18.19 -13.82
CA GLU A 18 7.55 -19.44 -14.37
C GLU A 18 8.11 -20.37 -13.28
N ALA A 19 8.71 -19.80 -12.23
CA ALA A 19 9.21 -20.53 -11.08
C ALA A 19 8.10 -20.97 -10.10
N GLY A 20 6.84 -20.58 -10.34
CA GLY A 20 5.69 -20.99 -9.55
C GLY A 20 5.41 -20.13 -8.31
N PHE A 21 5.93 -18.90 -8.24
CA PHE A 21 5.55 -17.97 -7.17
C PHE A 21 4.13 -17.46 -7.40
N ASP A 22 3.32 -17.43 -6.32
CA ASP A 22 1.95 -16.90 -6.37
C ASP A 22 1.87 -15.39 -6.58
N GLY A 23 2.95 -14.65 -6.29
CA GLY A 23 2.95 -13.20 -6.43
C GLY A 23 4.28 -12.54 -6.09
N VAL A 24 4.32 -11.22 -6.37
CA VAL A 24 5.44 -10.34 -6.07
C VAL A 24 4.96 -9.13 -5.26
N ALA A 25 5.81 -8.71 -4.32
CA ALA A 25 5.55 -7.51 -3.53
C ALA A 25 6.49 -6.38 -3.95
N LEU A 26 6.00 -5.15 -4.10
CA LEU A 26 6.81 -3.95 -4.34
C LEU A 26 6.69 -3.00 -3.14
N SER A 27 7.82 -2.43 -2.74
CA SER A 27 7.88 -1.44 -1.65
C SER A 27 7.90 -0.03 -2.22
N ASP A 28 7.46 0.93 -1.42
CA ASP A 28 7.15 2.28 -1.88
C ASP A 28 7.88 3.35 -1.05
N HIS A 29 8.57 4.23 -1.75
CA HIS A 29 9.01 5.55 -1.30
C HIS A 29 9.00 6.46 -2.52
N LEU A 30 8.63 7.72 -2.35
CA LEU A 30 8.59 8.67 -3.48
C LEU A 30 9.97 9.27 -3.75
N PHE A 31 10.77 9.44 -2.70
CA PHE A 31 12.15 9.90 -2.76
C PHE A 31 12.84 9.60 -1.43
N LEU A 32 14.17 9.68 -1.44
CA LEU A 32 14.98 9.66 -0.24
C LEU A 32 15.63 11.04 -0.05
N PRO A 33 15.38 11.76 1.05
CA PRO A 33 16.10 12.99 1.33
C PRO A 33 17.53 12.68 1.77
N GLU A 34 18.46 13.60 1.49
CA GLU A 34 19.87 13.48 1.92
C GLU A 34 20.00 13.30 3.44
N ARG A 35 19.09 13.93 4.21
CA ARG A 35 18.99 13.79 5.66
C ARG A 35 17.61 13.30 6.05
N ILE A 36 17.57 12.28 6.90
CA ILE A 36 16.36 11.73 7.50
C ILE A 36 16.47 11.95 9.01
N ASP A 37 15.66 12.86 9.54
CA ASP A 37 15.54 13.15 10.97
C ASP A 37 14.47 12.23 11.62
N SER A 38 13.53 11.69 10.83
CA SER A 38 12.55 10.69 11.25
C SER A 38 13.17 9.36 11.69
N GLN A 39 12.60 8.73 12.72
CA GLN A 39 13.03 7.39 13.16
C GLN A 39 12.30 6.29 12.40
N TYR A 40 13.07 5.36 11.83
CA TYR A 40 12.52 4.16 11.22
C TYR A 40 11.94 3.23 12.31
N PRO A 41 10.64 2.90 12.27
CA PRO A 41 9.99 2.22 13.39
C PRO A 41 10.30 0.73 13.48
N TYR A 42 10.93 0.14 12.48
CA TYR A 42 11.11 -1.32 12.37
C TYR A 42 12.54 -1.78 12.70
N THR A 43 13.40 -0.90 13.21
CA THR A 43 14.77 -1.25 13.64
C THR A 43 15.08 -0.61 14.99
N PRO A 44 15.83 -1.31 15.87
CA PRO A 44 16.17 -0.78 17.19
C PRO A 44 16.96 0.53 17.17
N ASP A 45 17.79 0.76 16.14
CA ASP A 45 18.61 1.96 15.98
C ASP A 45 17.90 3.09 15.21
N GLY A 46 16.65 2.87 14.82
CA GLY A 46 15.85 3.85 14.08
C GLY A 46 16.32 4.10 12.65
N ARG A 47 17.17 3.25 12.06
CA ARG A 47 17.70 3.43 10.70
C ARG A 47 17.07 2.47 9.69
N PRO A 48 16.67 2.94 8.50
CA PRO A 48 16.21 2.05 7.45
C PRO A 48 17.32 1.07 7.03
N GLN A 49 16.92 -0.14 6.64
CA GLN A 49 17.83 -1.22 6.22
C GLN A 49 18.10 -1.24 4.70
N PHE A 50 17.77 -0.15 4.00
CA PHE A 50 18.03 0.01 2.57
C PHE A 50 19.16 1.01 2.35
N GLU A 51 19.88 0.87 1.23
CA GLU A 51 20.97 1.75 0.86
C GLU A 51 20.46 3.08 0.29
N SER A 52 21.26 4.15 0.40
CA SER A 52 20.86 5.49 -0.06
C SER A 52 20.64 5.61 -1.56
N ASP A 53 21.23 4.71 -2.35
CA ASP A 53 21.11 4.62 -3.80
C ASP A 53 20.06 3.58 -4.27
N THR A 54 19.27 3.04 -3.34
CA THR A 54 18.19 2.10 -3.64
C THR A 54 17.20 2.74 -4.63
N PRO A 55 16.95 2.13 -5.80
CA PRO A 55 15.93 2.61 -6.72
C PRO A 55 14.52 2.33 -6.18
N TRP A 56 13.66 3.36 -6.23
CA TRP A 56 12.24 3.31 -5.84
C TRP A 56 11.35 3.66 -7.04
N PRO A 57 11.09 2.71 -7.96
CA PRO A 57 10.20 2.97 -9.07
C PRO A 57 8.75 3.10 -8.58
N ASP A 58 7.94 3.86 -9.31
CA ASP A 58 6.50 3.95 -9.02
C ASP A 58 5.86 2.56 -9.11
N VAL A 59 5.28 2.12 -7.99
CA VAL A 59 4.78 0.76 -7.83
C VAL A 59 3.61 0.46 -8.78
N TRP A 60 2.76 1.45 -9.09
CA TRP A 60 1.58 1.23 -9.94
C TRP A 60 1.96 1.19 -11.42
N VAL A 61 2.92 2.02 -11.85
CA VAL A 61 3.49 1.93 -13.19
C VAL A 61 4.14 0.56 -13.40
N MET A 62 4.93 0.09 -12.43
CA MET A 62 5.57 -1.22 -12.54
C MET A 62 4.57 -2.36 -12.50
N MET A 63 3.59 -2.34 -11.59
CA MET A 63 2.54 -3.36 -11.54
C MET A 63 1.70 -3.40 -12.83
N GLY A 64 1.39 -2.25 -13.44
CA GLY A 64 0.73 -2.22 -14.74
C GLY A 64 1.54 -2.90 -15.84
N ALA A 65 2.85 -2.65 -15.90
CA ALA A 65 3.75 -3.29 -16.86
C ALA A 65 3.89 -4.81 -16.62
N MET A 66 4.10 -5.23 -15.36
CA MET A 66 4.21 -6.64 -14.99
C MET A 66 2.90 -7.40 -15.20
N ALA A 67 1.75 -6.77 -14.93
CA ALA A 67 0.44 -7.37 -15.12
C ALA A 67 0.17 -7.77 -16.57
N GLN A 68 0.68 -6.99 -17.54
CA GLN A 68 0.56 -7.30 -18.97
C GLN A 68 1.59 -8.31 -19.46
N ALA A 69 2.64 -8.58 -18.67
CA ALA A 69 3.69 -9.55 -19.00
C ALA A 69 3.50 -10.91 -18.32
N THR A 70 2.47 -11.07 -17.48
CA THR A 70 2.20 -12.26 -16.66
C THR A 70 0.71 -12.61 -16.69
N GLU A 71 0.36 -13.88 -16.51
CA GLU A 71 -1.02 -14.36 -16.64
C GLU A 71 -1.74 -14.54 -15.28
N HIS A 72 -1.03 -14.95 -14.24
CA HIS A 72 -1.59 -15.39 -12.96
C HIS A 72 -0.89 -14.80 -11.73
N LEU A 73 0.30 -14.21 -11.90
CA LEU A 73 1.10 -13.63 -10.83
C LEU A 73 0.35 -12.53 -10.07
N ARG A 74 0.27 -12.61 -8.75
CA ARG A 74 -0.40 -11.58 -7.94
C ARG A 74 0.55 -10.45 -7.56
N PHE A 75 0.01 -9.26 -7.36
CA PHE A 75 0.76 -8.06 -7.02
C PHE A 75 0.35 -7.52 -5.65
N LEU A 76 1.34 -7.23 -4.80
CA LEU A 76 1.13 -6.65 -3.48
C LEU A 76 2.01 -5.40 -3.33
N THR A 77 1.48 -4.33 -2.77
CA THR A 77 2.33 -3.27 -2.22
C THR A 77 2.73 -3.60 -0.78
N ASN A 78 4.02 -3.50 -0.43
CA ASN A 78 4.54 -3.86 0.89
C ASN A 78 5.58 -2.85 1.39
N VAL A 79 5.19 -1.69 1.92
CA VAL A 79 3.81 -1.15 1.97
C VAL A 79 3.75 0.12 1.14
N PHE A 80 2.58 0.47 0.62
CA PHE A 80 2.30 1.74 -0.06
C PHE A 80 2.04 2.85 0.95
N VAL A 81 2.79 3.95 0.88
CA VAL A 81 2.62 5.10 1.79
C VAL A 81 1.38 5.89 1.38
N LEU A 82 0.21 5.43 1.76
CA LEU A 82 -1.05 5.98 1.25
C LEU A 82 -1.24 7.48 1.59
N PRO A 83 -1.01 7.94 2.84
CA PRO A 83 -1.39 9.29 3.25
C PRO A 83 -0.57 10.44 2.66
N VAL A 84 0.52 10.19 1.92
CA VAL A 84 1.27 11.25 1.22
C VAL A 84 0.70 11.56 -0.17
N ARG A 85 -0.47 11.00 -0.50
CA ARG A 85 -1.06 11.05 -1.84
C ARG A 85 -2.52 11.48 -1.81
N ASN A 86 -3.02 11.87 -2.97
CA ASN A 86 -4.44 12.13 -3.18
C ASN A 86 -5.21 10.80 -3.39
N PRO A 87 -6.29 10.52 -2.65
CA PRO A 87 -7.00 9.23 -2.71
C PRO A 87 -7.72 9.01 -4.04
N ILE A 88 -8.19 10.06 -4.71
CA ILE A 88 -8.86 9.97 -6.02
C ILE A 88 -7.83 9.54 -7.09
N ALA A 89 -6.63 10.13 -7.06
CA ALA A 89 -5.56 9.75 -7.97
C ALA A 89 -5.07 8.31 -7.72
N VAL A 90 -4.92 7.92 -6.45
CA VAL A 90 -4.56 6.55 -6.08
C VAL A 90 -5.65 5.56 -6.50
N ALA A 91 -6.92 5.83 -6.20
CA ALA A 91 -8.04 4.98 -6.62
C ALA A 91 -8.00 4.69 -8.12
N LYS A 92 -7.73 5.72 -8.95
CA LYS A 92 -7.59 5.57 -10.40
C LYS A 92 -6.44 4.63 -10.77
N ALA A 93 -5.26 4.81 -10.18
CA ALA A 93 -4.09 4.00 -10.48
C ALA A 93 -4.32 2.52 -10.09
N VAL A 94 -4.76 2.27 -8.85
CA VAL A 94 -4.99 0.91 -8.35
C VAL A 94 -6.11 0.22 -9.13
N GLY A 95 -7.24 0.90 -9.38
CA GLY A 95 -8.35 0.36 -10.15
C GLY A 95 -7.98 0.03 -11.61
N THR A 96 -7.08 0.83 -12.20
CA THR A 96 -6.55 0.56 -13.54
C THR A 96 -5.68 -0.69 -13.53
N VAL A 97 -4.76 -0.84 -12.57
CA VAL A 97 -3.93 -2.05 -12.42
C VAL A 97 -4.79 -3.28 -12.11
N ALA A 98 -5.84 -3.14 -11.29
CA ALA A 98 -6.80 -4.22 -11.05
C ALA A 98 -7.49 -4.64 -12.34
N THR A 99 -7.92 -3.70 -13.18
CA THR A 99 -8.55 -4.01 -14.47
C THR A 99 -7.56 -4.68 -15.44
N LEU A 100 -6.33 -4.17 -15.52
CA LEU A 100 -5.28 -4.73 -16.39
C LEU A 100 -4.80 -6.11 -15.95
N SER A 101 -4.87 -6.40 -14.66
CA SER A 101 -4.38 -7.65 -14.09
C SER A 101 -5.49 -8.69 -13.86
N ASP A 102 -6.74 -8.42 -14.26
CA ASP A 102 -7.89 -9.28 -13.91
C ASP A 102 -8.00 -9.50 -12.40
N ASN A 103 -8.01 -8.38 -11.65
CA ASN A 103 -8.15 -8.31 -10.20
C ASN A 103 -7.04 -9.00 -9.38
N ARG A 104 -5.86 -9.28 -9.97
CA ARG A 104 -4.68 -9.87 -9.29
C ARG A 104 -3.89 -8.90 -8.39
N VAL A 105 -4.51 -7.85 -7.86
CA VAL A 105 -3.82 -6.82 -7.07
C VAL A 105 -4.36 -6.71 -5.64
N VAL A 106 -3.44 -6.56 -4.69
CA VAL A 106 -3.71 -6.28 -3.28
C VAL A 106 -3.02 -4.98 -2.89
N LEU A 107 -3.77 -4.05 -2.29
CA LEU A 107 -3.24 -2.81 -1.76
C LEU A 107 -2.77 -3.03 -0.32
N GLY A 108 -1.46 -3.13 -0.11
CA GLY A 108 -0.89 -3.03 1.22
C GLY A 108 -0.70 -1.57 1.61
N ALA A 109 -1.60 -1.04 2.42
CA ALA A 109 -1.60 0.36 2.83
C ALA A 109 -0.81 0.57 4.13
N GLY A 110 0.14 1.50 4.10
CA GLY A 110 0.92 1.95 5.25
C GLY A 110 0.68 3.42 5.54
N ALA A 111 0.65 3.78 6.82
CA ALA A 111 0.42 5.16 7.24
C ALA A 111 1.63 6.08 7.02
N GLY A 112 2.81 5.53 6.70
CA GLY A 112 4.06 6.27 6.56
C GLY A 112 4.76 6.59 7.88
N TRP A 113 6.08 6.62 7.84
CA TRP A 113 6.93 6.91 9.01
C TRP A 113 7.83 8.14 8.80
N MET A 114 8.25 8.40 7.56
CA MET A 114 9.16 9.48 7.22
C MET A 114 8.39 10.79 7.08
N ARG A 115 8.51 11.70 8.04
CA ARG A 115 7.86 13.02 8.02
C ARG A 115 8.29 13.86 6.82
N GLU A 116 9.54 13.73 6.41
CA GLU A 116 10.13 14.48 5.31
C GLU A 116 9.39 14.23 3.98
N GLU A 117 8.90 13.00 3.75
CA GLU A 117 8.04 12.72 2.59
C GLU A 117 6.77 13.56 2.61
N PHE A 118 6.13 13.67 3.77
CA PHE A 118 4.91 14.46 3.94
C PHE A 118 5.16 15.95 3.74
N ASP A 119 6.20 16.48 4.37
CA ASP A 119 6.50 17.91 4.34
C ASP A 119 6.79 18.40 2.92
N TYR A 120 7.56 17.65 2.12
CA TYR A 120 7.90 18.05 0.74
C TYR A 120 6.74 17.87 -0.24
N LEU A 121 5.81 16.95 0.05
CA LEU A 121 4.59 16.75 -0.74
C LEU A 121 3.45 17.66 -0.29
N GLY A 122 3.66 18.49 0.74
CA GLY A 122 2.67 19.42 1.27
C GLY A 122 1.56 18.76 2.09
N GLU A 123 1.78 17.53 2.56
CA GLU A 123 0.83 16.75 3.33
C GLU A 123 1.08 16.86 4.83
N ARG A 124 0.03 16.76 5.65
CA ARG A 124 0.19 16.79 7.12
C ARG A 124 0.60 15.43 7.64
N PHE A 125 1.68 15.35 8.41
CA PHE A 125 2.10 14.09 9.05
C PHE A 125 1.20 13.70 10.24
N GLU A 126 0.67 14.69 10.94
CA GLU A 126 -0.26 14.47 12.04
C GLU A 126 -1.54 13.85 11.49
N ARG A 127 -2.12 12.92 12.27
CA ARG A 127 -3.39 12.25 11.93
C ARG A 127 -3.36 11.44 10.64
N ARG A 128 -2.19 11.21 10.03
CA ARG A 128 -2.02 10.38 8.81
C ARG A 128 -2.69 9.01 8.88
N GLY A 129 -2.74 8.38 10.06
CA GLY A 129 -3.47 7.13 10.26
C GLY A 129 -5.00 7.27 10.10
N ARG A 130 -5.60 8.33 10.64
CA ARG A 130 -7.03 8.63 10.45
C ARG A 130 -7.33 9.06 9.01
N ARG A 131 -6.43 9.86 8.41
CA ARG A 131 -6.53 10.21 6.99
C ARG A 131 -6.52 8.95 6.12
N MET A 132 -5.63 8.01 6.40
CA MET A 132 -5.56 6.73 5.70
C MET A 132 -6.88 5.95 5.75
N GLU A 133 -7.55 5.92 6.90
CA GLU A 133 -8.84 5.24 7.06
C GLU A 133 -9.89 5.85 6.13
N GLU A 134 -10.02 7.17 6.13
CA GLU A 134 -10.95 7.89 5.24
C GLU A 134 -10.56 7.73 3.76
N MET A 135 -9.25 7.70 3.44
CA MET A 135 -8.79 7.42 2.07
C MET A 135 -9.26 6.05 1.58
N ILE A 136 -9.20 5.02 2.43
CA ILE A 136 -9.64 3.66 2.06
C ILE A 136 -11.15 3.64 1.79
N GLU A 137 -11.94 4.34 2.59
CA GLU A 137 -13.38 4.51 2.37
C GLU A 137 -13.66 5.19 1.01
N VAL A 138 -13.02 6.33 0.76
CA VAL A 138 -13.13 7.06 -0.52
C VAL A 138 -12.75 6.17 -1.70
N MET A 139 -11.64 5.45 -1.61
CA MET A 139 -11.15 4.59 -2.68
C MET A 139 -12.12 3.43 -2.96
N ARG A 140 -12.66 2.78 -1.92
CA ARG A 140 -13.68 1.72 -2.07
C ARG A 140 -14.95 2.23 -2.73
N ALA A 141 -15.42 3.44 -2.36
CA ALA A 141 -16.56 4.06 -3.00
C ALA A 141 -16.29 4.32 -4.49
N LEU A 142 -15.12 4.88 -4.83
CA LEU A 142 -14.75 5.16 -6.22
C LEU A 142 -14.60 3.89 -7.06
N TRP A 143 -14.11 2.79 -6.48
CA TRP A 143 -13.99 1.50 -7.17
C TRP A 143 -15.34 0.82 -7.46
N SER A 144 -16.45 1.30 -6.91
CA SER A 144 -17.78 0.78 -7.25
C SER A 144 -18.15 0.98 -8.73
N GLY A 145 -17.55 1.97 -9.41
CA GLY A 145 -17.95 2.37 -10.76
C GLY A 145 -19.21 3.22 -10.83
N GLU A 146 -19.89 3.44 -9.71
CA GLU A 146 -21.10 4.26 -9.60
C GLU A 146 -20.76 5.75 -9.44
N MET A 147 -21.79 6.60 -9.53
CA MET A 147 -21.68 8.01 -9.13
C MET A 147 -21.64 8.12 -7.61
N VAL A 148 -20.53 8.58 -7.06
CA VAL A 148 -20.29 8.72 -5.61
C VAL A 148 -19.86 10.13 -5.24
N GLU A 149 -20.27 10.58 -4.07
CA GLU A 149 -19.80 11.81 -3.40
C GLU A 149 -19.22 11.43 -2.05
N HIS A 150 -18.42 12.30 -1.44
CA HIS A 150 -17.86 12.07 -0.12
C HIS A 150 -17.72 13.40 0.61
N HIS A 151 -18.21 13.46 1.84
CA HIS A 151 -18.14 14.64 2.70
C HIS A 151 -17.64 14.21 4.08
N GLY A 152 -16.32 14.07 4.18
CA GLY A 152 -15.62 13.59 5.36
C GLY A 152 -14.79 14.67 6.05
N GLU A 153 -13.90 14.24 6.94
CA GLU A 153 -13.04 15.15 7.67
C GLU A 153 -11.82 15.60 6.84
N PHE A 154 -11.28 14.68 6.03
CA PHE A 154 -10.07 14.93 5.24
C PHE A 154 -10.39 15.22 3.77
N TYR A 155 -11.48 14.69 3.25
CA TYR A 155 -11.87 14.83 1.84
C TYR A 155 -13.33 15.27 1.72
N ASP A 156 -13.56 16.16 0.75
CA ASP A 156 -14.88 16.72 0.46
C ASP A 156 -14.98 16.92 -1.05
N PHE A 157 -15.88 16.18 -1.71
CA PHE A 157 -16.14 16.32 -3.14
C PHE A 157 -17.59 15.93 -3.50
N ASP A 158 -18.15 16.69 -4.44
CA ASP A 158 -19.43 16.39 -5.08
C ASP A 158 -19.35 15.16 -6.00
N ARG A 159 -20.50 14.68 -6.44
CA ARG A 159 -20.65 13.46 -7.24
C ARG A 159 -19.67 13.35 -8.41
N ILE A 160 -18.85 12.31 -8.38
CA ILE A 160 -17.94 11.88 -9.45
C ILE A 160 -18.09 10.38 -9.72
N GLN A 161 -17.76 9.95 -10.94
CA GLN A 161 -17.73 8.55 -11.33
C GLN A 161 -16.33 8.18 -11.80
N MET A 162 -15.89 6.98 -11.42
CA MET A 162 -14.58 6.47 -11.78
C MET A 162 -14.70 5.20 -12.61
N LEU A 163 -14.27 5.27 -13.88
CA LEU A 163 -14.14 4.12 -14.79
C LEU A 163 -12.72 4.04 -15.40
N PRO A 164 -12.18 2.86 -15.73
CA PRO A 164 -12.77 1.54 -15.51
C PRO A 164 -12.87 1.21 -14.01
N ALA A 165 -13.90 0.45 -13.66
CA ALA A 165 -14.04 -0.11 -12.33
C ALA A 165 -13.47 -1.53 -12.31
N PRO A 166 -12.79 -1.96 -11.22
CA PRO A 166 -12.38 -3.34 -11.05
C PRO A 166 -13.60 -4.28 -11.07
N GLN A 167 -13.42 -5.51 -11.54
CA GLN A 167 -14.51 -6.49 -11.61
C GLN A 167 -14.89 -7.04 -10.23
N GLU A 168 -13.90 -7.13 -9.34
CA GLU A 168 -14.07 -7.57 -7.96
C GLU A 168 -13.54 -6.52 -6.97
N ALA A 169 -13.90 -6.67 -5.69
CA ALA A 169 -13.36 -5.83 -4.63
C ALA A 169 -11.83 -5.99 -4.54
N ILE A 170 -11.12 -4.87 -4.49
CA ILE A 170 -9.66 -4.86 -4.32
C ILE A 170 -9.33 -5.02 -2.84
N PRO A 171 -8.65 -6.09 -2.40
CA PRO A 171 -8.30 -6.27 -1.00
C PRO A 171 -7.33 -5.19 -0.52
N VAL A 172 -7.59 -4.64 0.66
CA VAL A 172 -6.74 -3.65 1.32
C VAL A 172 -6.19 -4.24 2.61
N VAL A 173 -4.91 -4.56 2.66
CA VAL A 173 -4.24 -5.08 3.85
C VAL A 173 -3.46 -3.96 4.54
N ILE A 174 -3.54 -3.86 5.86
CA ILE A 174 -2.95 -2.73 6.61
C ILE A 174 -1.58 -3.12 7.14
N GLY A 175 -0.57 -2.29 6.87
CA GLY A 175 0.78 -2.46 7.41
C GLY A 175 1.02 -1.77 8.74
N GLY A 176 1.83 -2.40 9.60
CA GLY A 176 2.35 -1.81 10.84
C GLY A 176 2.11 -2.66 12.09
N HIS A 177 2.88 -2.40 13.15
CA HIS A 177 2.91 -3.24 14.36
C HIS A 177 2.27 -2.63 15.62
N SER A 178 1.85 -1.35 15.57
CA SER A 178 1.30 -0.69 16.76
C SER A 178 -0.11 -1.20 17.03
N ASP A 179 -0.59 -1.16 18.28
CA ASP A 179 -1.98 -1.46 18.62
C ASP A 179 -2.98 -0.71 17.74
N THR A 180 -2.66 0.54 17.38
CA THR A 180 -3.50 1.36 16.50
C THR A 180 -3.50 0.82 15.06
N ALA A 181 -2.36 0.33 14.56
CA ALA A 181 -2.28 -0.30 13.25
C ALA A 181 -3.03 -1.64 13.22
N LEU A 182 -2.89 -2.47 14.27
CA LEU A 182 -3.59 -3.74 14.40
C LEU A 182 -5.11 -3.55 14.49
N ARG A 183 -5.59 -2.59 15.30
CA ARG A 183 -7.01 -2.23 15.33
C ARG A 183 -7.52 -1.78 13.97
N ARG A 184 -6.73 -0.98 13.24
CA ARG A 184 -7.10 -0.56 11.88
C ARG A 184 -7.14 -1.74 10.91
N ALA A 185 -6.20 -2.67 11.00
CA ALA A 185 -6.21 -3.88 10.20
C ALA A 185 -7.50 -4.69 10.42
N ALA A 186 -7.98 -4.78 11.66
CA ALA A 186 -9.20 -5.51 12.01
C ALA A 186 -10.50 -4.76 11.67
N GLN A 187 -10.50 -3.43 11.69
CA GLN A 187 -11.73 -2.61 11.55
C GLN A 187 -11.94 -2.04 10.14
N VAL A 188 -10.85 -1.76 9.42
CA VAL A 188 -10.86 -1.05 8.14
C VAL A 188 -10.29 -1.91 7.02
N GLY A 189 -9.24 -2.68 7.31
CA GLY A 189 -8.59 -3.56 6.34
C GLY A 189 -9.31 -4.89 6.13
N ASP A 190 -8.88 -5.58 5.09
CA ASP A 190 -9.24 -6.97 4.75
C ASP A 190 -8.14 -7.96 5.22
N GLY A 191 -7.13 -7.44 5.92
CA GLY A 191 -6.02 -8.22 6.45
C GLY A 191 -4.91 -7.34 7.03
N TRP A 192 -3.83 -7.99 7.45
CA TRP A 192 -2.70 -7.36 8.11
C TRP A 192 -1.37 -7.76 7.45
N LEU A 193 -0.48 -6.79 7.27
CA LEU A 193 0.92 -7.00 6.89
C LEU A 193 1.83 -6.72 8.08
N GLY A 194 2.27 -7.79 8.74
CA GLY A 194 3.25 -7.74 9.81
C GLY A 194 4.68 -7.52 9.30
N VAL A 195 5.52 -6.90 10.13
CA VAL A 195 6.95 -6.69 9.86
C VAL A 195 7.74 -7.41 10.94
N GLN A 196 8.56 -8.39 10.54
CA GLN A 196 9.55 -9.07 11.39
C GLN A 196 8.96 -9.65 12.69
N TYR A 197 8.13 -10.68 12.56
CA TYR A 197 7.65 -11.47 13.70
C TYR A 197 8.25 -12.87 13.67
N THR A 198 8.66 -13.37 14.83
CA THR A 198 8.79 -14.81 15.06
C THR A 198 7.40 -15.46 15.09
N LEU A 199 7.35 -16.79 14.95
CA LEU A 199 6.08 -17.52 15.04
C LEU A 199 5.41 -17.34 16.42
N ASP A 200 6.20 -17.34 17.49
CA ASP A 200 5.70 -17.17 18.86
C ASP A 200 5.07 -15.78 19.06
N GLU A 201 5.74 -14.72 18.61
CA GLU A 201 5.20 -13.36 18.68
C GLU A 201 3.93 -13.21 17.82
N LEU A 202 3.88 -13.90 16.68
CA LEU A 202 2.69 -13.91 15.81
C LEU A 202 1.51 -14.59 16.51
N GLU A 203 1.71 -15.72 17.18
CA GLU A 203 0.66 -16.40 17.95
C GLU A 203 0.07 -15.50 19.05
N GLU A 204 0.89 -14.68 19.69
CA GLU A 204 0.42 -13.73 20.69
C GLU A 204 -0.42 -12.60 20.06
N VAL A 205 0.02 -12.03 18.95
CA VAL A 205 -0.70 -10.95 18.24
C VAL A 205 -2.03 -11.44 17.66
N LEU A 206 -2.06 -12.67 17.14
CA LEU A 206 -3.26 -13.25 16.54
C LEU A 206 -4.23 -13.84 17.56
N ARG A 207 -3.86 -13.89 18.85
CA ARG A 207 -4.70 -14.47 19.89
C ARG A 207 -5.99 -13.66 20.02
N PRO A 208 -7.18 -14.29 19.86
CA PRO A 208 -8.43 -13.58 20.06
C PRO A 208 -8.52 -13.08 21.51
N PRO A 209 -9.13 -11.91 21.75
CA PRO A 209 -9.32 -11.41 23.11
C PRO A 209 -10.10 -12.44 23.94
N ALA A 210 -9.74 -12.56 25.22
CA ALA A 210 -10.48 -13.42 26.14
C ALA A 210 -11.97 -13.00 26.15
N PRO A 211 -12.91 -13.97 26.15
CA PRO A 211 -14.33 -13.64 26.24
C PRO A 211 -14.60 -12.83 27.51
N ALA A 212 -15.44 -11.79 27.37
CA ALA A 212 -15.85 -10.89 28.44
C ALA A 212 -16.74 -11.59 29.47
#